data_AF-A0AAD7AUN3-F1
#
_entry.id   AF-A0AAD7AUN3-F1
#
_cell.length_a   1.000
_cell.length_b   1.000
_cell.length_c   1.000
_cell.angle_alpha   90.00
_cell.angle_beta   90.00
_cell.angle_gamma   90.00
#
_symmetry.space_group_name_H-M   'P 1'
#
loop_
_entity.id
_entity.type
_entity.pdbx_description
1 polymer ?
#
loop_
_entity_poly.entity_id
_entity_poly.type
_entity_poly.pdbx_seq_one_letter_code
_entity_poly.pdbx_strand_id
1 'polypeptide(L)'
;MLAAFSPTHSGPGYFHATPSGNRDAAAVAHLNNATILQQIEQLVQDVEMQAPVDESTICLVVDTNVLLEKQKLLEQFVRDVEKTAQRIVVIIPGVVLHELDGQKKSDRLGWFARRASGWILEKVKDKRKAVRVQTERETCKPSGSWKVRQPGESRERGNDELILDCCMYFSTKFRTHLCSADTNLRIESETKEITSISPKSGRDLTRFLLGEDNTSFAPAEADYTGPESMEVEQDDSMMDVDEELPKLSAQQAADLLHIQVIEHFNRRLVELVGRVGPELEDVASDGGVTASQHAPKWKNGDKHYRQWSAAECLDYLDRKRRMKKTYPRLDVFLTKPYANGARPGREWSYEAWSSALGGLQAVGEDWNDESILGDLDELKRHRQVVFRLIR
;
A
#
# COMPACT_ATOMS: atom_id res chain seq x y z
N MET A 1 -53.72 -27.56 61.63
CA MET A 1 -54.51 -27.48 60.38
C MET A 1 -53.79 -28.25 59.30
N LEU A 2 -54.57 -29.05 58.58
CA LEU A 2 -54.20 -30.12 57.65
C LEU A 2 -53.55 -29.63 56.35
N ALA A 3 -52.65 -30.48 55.81
CA ALA A 3 -52.50 -30.96 54.43
C ALA A 3 -50.99 -31.10 54.10
N ALA A 4 -50.37 -32.28 54.12
CA ALA A 4 -50.50 -33.44 53.23
C ALA A 4 -50.13 -33.10 51.76
N PHE A 5 -48.99 -33.63 51.30
CA PHE A 5 -48.83 -34.50 50.10
C PHE A 5 -47.33 -34.67 49.74
N SER A 6 -46.83 -35.90 49.88
CA SER A 6 -45.81 -36.54 49.03
C SER A 6 -46.57 -37.58 48.16
N PRO A 7 -46.06 -38.24 47.09
CA PRO A 7 -44.65 -38.63 46.89
C PRO A 7 -44.13 -38.89 45.42
N THR A 8 -42.83 -39.24 45.36
CA THR A 8 -42.15 -40.28 44.53
C THR A 8 -41.84 -40.16 43.02
N HIS A 9 -40.58 -40.58 42.72
CA HIS A 9 -40.02 -41.24 41.52
C HIS A 9 -39.74 -40.34 40.30
N SER A 10 -38.60 -40.39 39.59
CA SER A 10 -37.70 -41.50 39.25
C SER A 10 -36.44 -40.99 38.51
N GLY A 11 -35.29 -41.66 38.73
CA GLY A 11 -34.26 -42.01 37.73
C GLY A 11 -33.37 -40.93 37.07
N PRO A 12 -32.02 -41.04 37.15
CA PRO A 12 -31.11 -40.22 36.36
C PRO A 12 -30.88 -40.85 34.97
N GLY A 13 -31.34 -40.17 33.92
CA GLY A 13 -31.02 -40.52 32.54
C GLY A 13 -29.63 -40.00 32.15
N TYR A 14 -28.66 -40.91 32.09
CA TYR A 14 -27.35 -40.69 31.48
C TYR A 14 -27.51 -40.45 29.98
N PHE A 15 -27.28 -39.21 29.53
CA PHE A 15 -26.99 -38.93 28.12
C PHE A 15 -25.48 -38.96 27.93
N HIS A 16 -25.00 -40.04 27.30
CA HIS A 16 -23.70 -40.07 26.65
C HIS A 16 -23.77 -39.18 25.40
N ALA A 17 -23.24 -37.96 25.49
CA ALA A 17 -22.87 -37.19 24.32
C ALA A 17 -21.42 -37.52 23.96
N THR A 18 -21.24 -38.14 22.80
CA THR A 18 -19.95 -38.40 22.15
C THR A 18 -19.29 -37.08 21.75
N PRO A 19 -18.01 -36.82 22.09
CA PRO A 19 -17.24 -35.78 21.42
C PRO A 19 -16.57 -36.39 20.19
N SER A 20 -17.33 -36.60 19.12
CA SER A 20 -16.78 -36.89 17.79
C SER A 20 -17.00 -35.68 16.89
N GLY A 21 -15.92 -34.94 16.61
CA GLY A 21 -15.93 -33.86 15.62
C GLY A 21 -15.33 -32.57 16.16
N ASN A 22 -14.01 -32.56 16.39
CA ASN A 22 -13.24 -31.32 16.23
C ASN A 22 -11.71 -31.52 16.22
N ARG A 23 -11.22 -32.67 15.71
CA ARG A 23 -9.77 -32.83 15.46
C ARG A 23 -9.37 -32.48 14.03
N ASP A 24 -10.28 -32.60 13.07
CA ASP A 24 -9.99 -32.25 11.67
C ASP A 24 -10.20 -30.77 11.35
N ALA A 25 -11.11 -30.07 12.05
CA ALA A 25 -11.26 -28.62 11.88
C ALA A 25 -10.05 -27.83 12.42
N ALA A 26 -9.41 -28.33 13.48
CA ALA A 26 -8.18 -27.74 14.03
C ALA A 26 -6.95 -28.04 13.16
N ALA A 27 -6.92 -29.20 12.50
CA ALA A 27 -5.88 -29.56 11.54
C ALA A 27 -6.01 -28.77 10.22
N VAL A 28 -7.23 -28.55 9.74
CA VAL A 28 -7.51 -27.74 8.53
C VAL A 28 -7.33 -26.23 8.80
N ALA A 29 -7.60 -25.76 10.02
CA ALA A 29 -7.29 -24.37 10.43
C ALA A 29 -5.78 -24.11 10.59
N HIS A 30 -4.96 -25.15 10.80
CA HIS A 30 -3.51 -25.01 10.93
C HIS A 30 -2.77 -24.92 9.59
N LEU A 31 -3.38 -25.37 8.48
CA LEU A 31 -2.81 -25.28 7.13
C LEU A 31 -3.05 -23.93 6.43
N ASN A 32 -4.00 -23.12 6.90
CA ASN A 32 -4.45 -21.91 6.20
C ASN A 32 -3.89 -20.58 6.76
N ASN A 33 -2.89 -20.64 7.64
CA ASN A 33 -2.31 -19.45 8.31
C ASN A 33 -0.85 -19.16 7.93
N ALA A 34 -0.38 -19.67 6.78
CA ALA A 34 0.88 -19.17 6.25
C ALA A 34 0.68 -17.72 5.79
N THR A 35 1.37 -16.77 6.42
CA THR A 35 1.41 -15.39 5.92
C THR A 35 1.98 -15.39 4.50
N ILE A 36 1.54 -14.47 3.62
CA ILE A 36 2.06 -14.36 2.24
C ILE A 36 3.59 -14.39 2.20
N LEU A 37 4.24 -13.79 3.20
CA LEU A 37 5.68 -13.82 3.38
C LEU A 37 6.23 -15.24 3.55
N GLN A 38 5.63 -16.06 4.42
CA GLN A 38 6.04 -17.47 4.59
C GLN A 38 5.85 -18.29 3.32
N GLN A 39 4.79 -18.03 2.55
CA GLN A 39 4.58 -18.69 1.26
C GLN A 39 5.67 -18.32 0.25
N ILE A 40 6.02 -17.02 0.16
CA ILE A 40 7.12 -16.56 -0.69
C ILE A 40 8.43 -17.18 -0.25
N GLU A 41 8.74 -17.18 1.05
CA GLU A 41 9.99 -17.76 1.57
C GLU A 41 10.11 -19.26 1.26
N GLN A 42 9.03 -20.03 1.38
CA GLN A 42 9.00 -21.45 1.02
C GLN A 42 9.26 -21.64 -0.48
N LEU A 43 8.55 -20.89 -1.34
CA LEU A 43 8.74 -20.98 -2.78
C LEU A 43 10.16 -20.61 -3.21
N VAL A 44 10.75 -19.60 -2.58
CA VAL A 44 12.12 -19.16 -2.88
C VAL A 44 13.14 -20.25 -2.54
N GLN A 45 12.95 -20.98 -1.44
CA GLN A 45 13.81 -22.11 -1.07
C GLN A 45 13.66 -23.27 -2.05
N ASP A 46 12.45 -23.56 -2.50
CA ASP A 46 12.18 -24.64 -3.47
C ASP A 46 12.72 -24.34 -4.87
N VAL A 47 12.93 -23.05 -5.19
CA VAL A 47 13.41 -22.55 -6.49
C VAL A 47 14.94 -22.50 -6.61
N GLU A 48 15.71 -22.89 -5.58
CA GLU A 48 17.19 -22.96 -5.61
C GLU A 48 17.79 -23.92 -6.68
N MET A 49 16.96 -24.56 -7.51
CA MET A 49 17.38 -25.43 -8.63
C MET A 49 17.26 -24.80 -10.03
N GLN A 50 17.12 -23.48 -10.15
CA GLN A 50 17.04 -22.84 -11.47
C GLN A 50 18.41 -22.72 -12.18
N ALA A 51 18.40 -22.99 -13.49
CA ALA A 51 19.56 -22.96 -14.37
C ALA A 51 20.38 -21.67 -14.24
N PRO A 52 21.73 -21.76 -14.34
CA PRO A 52 22.65 -20.64 -14.11
C PRO A 52 22.24 -19.42 -14.93
N VAL A 53 22.06 -18.32 -14.23
CA VAL A 53 21.83 -17.00 -14.81
C VAL A 53 23.10 -16.62 -15.58
N ASP A 54 22.96 -16.24 -16.85
CA ASP A 54 24.07 -15.82 -17.72
C ASP A 54 24.73 -14.56 -17.15
N GLU A 55 26.07 -14.45 -17.22
CA GLU A 55 26.86 -13.30 -16.74
C GLU A 55 26.42 -11.97 -17.39
N SER A 56 25.81 -12.04 -18.57
CA SER A 56 25.22 -10.87 -19.26
C SER A 56 23.90 -10.37 -18.68
N THR A 57 23.39 -11.00 -17.61
CA THR A 57 22.15 -10.59 -16.95
C THR A 57 22.34 -9.29 -16.18
N ILE A 58 21.36 -8.41 -16.29
CA ILE A 58 21.29 -7.16 -15.55
C ILE A 58 20.31 -7.34 -14.38
N CYS A 59 20.77 -7.04 -13.16
CA CYS A 59 19.95 -7.06 -11.96
C CYS A 59 19.48 -5.65 -11.60
N LEU A 60 18.17 -5.48 -11.40
CA LEU A 60 17.56 -4.27 -10.88
C LEU A 60 17.05 -4.55 -9.47
N VAL A 61 17.75 -4.10 -8.43
CA VAL A 61 17.36 -4.29 -7.04
C VAL A 61 16.40 -3.17 -6.63
N VAL A 62 15.24 -3.50 -6.06
CA VAL A 62 14.15 -2.54 -5.79
C VAL A 62 13.99 -2.29 -4.29
N ASP A 63 13.76 -1.04 -3.89
CA ASP A 63 13.43 -0.68 -2.51
C ASP A 63 11.91 -0.80 -2.19
N THR A 64 11.54 -0.61 -0.93
CA THR A 64 10.13 -0.66 -0.51
C THR A 64 9.31 0.49 -1.09
N ASN A 65 9.88 1.70 -1.20
CA ASN A 65 9.16 2.87 -1.67
C ASN A 65 8.73 2.76 -3.13
N VAL A 66 9.60 2.22 -4.00
CA VAL A 66 9.26 1.94 -5.40
C VAL A 66 8.12 0.92 -5.49
N LEU A 67 8.09 -0.11 -4.64
CA LEU A 67 7.00 -1.08 -4.61
C LEU A 67 5.69 -0.50 -4.06
N LEU A 68 5.75 0.45 -3.13
CA LEU A 68 4.56 1.07 -2.57
C LEU A 68 3.98 2.16 -3.49
N GLU A 69 4.83 2.99 -4.07
CA GLU A 69 4.41 4.20 -4.81
C GLU A 69 4.38 3.99 -6.32
N LYS A 70 5.24 3.11 -6.85
CA LYS A 70 5.48 2.95 -8.29
C LYS A 70 5.27 1.50 -8.77
N GLN A 71 4.45 0.73 -8.05
CA GLN A 71 4.19 -0.68 -8.35
C GLN A 71 3.77 -0.90 -9.82
N LYS A 72 2.84 -0.09 -10.33
CA LYS A 72 2.33 -0.23 -11.71
C LYS A 72 3.40 -0.03 -12.77
N LEU A 73 4.30 0.95 -12.55
CA LEU A 73 5.44 1.19 -13.43
C LEU A 73 6.33 -0.06 -13.47
N LEU A 74 6.60 -0.66 -12.31
CA LEU A 74 7.39 -1.89 -12.21
C LEU A 74 6.67 -3.09 -12.86
N GLU A 75 5.37 -3.25 -12.63
CA GLU A 75 4.52 -4.28 -13.27
C GLU A 75 4.58 -4.18 -14.80
N GLN A 76 4.45 -2.97 -15.35
CA GLN A 76 4.55 -2.73 -16.79
C GLN A 76 5.96 -3.03 -17.31
N PHE A 77 6.99 -2.53 -16.61
CA PHE A 77 8.38 -2.77 -16.98
C PHE A 77 8.70 -4.27 -17.03
N VAL A 78 8.28 -5.04 -16.02
CA VAL A 78 8.44 -6.49 -15.99
C VAL A 78 7.72 -7.17 -17.15
N ARG A 79 6.47 -6.77 -17.45
CA ARG A 79 5.74 -7.29 -18.61
C ARG A 79 6.47 -7.03 -19.93
N ASP A 80 7.05 -5.85 -20.09
CA ASP A 80 7.81 -5.50 -21.30
C ASP A 80 9.12 -6.29 -21.39
N VAL A 81 9.85 -6.45 -20.27
CA VAL A 81 11.05 -7.29 -20.17
C VAL A 81 10.75 -8.73 -20.58
N GLU A 82 9.66 -9.30 -20.07
CA GLU A 82 9.22 -10.66 -20.42
C GLU A 82 8.85 -10.76 -21.91
N LYS A 83 8.06 -9.81 -22.41
CA LYS A 83 7.60 -9.78 -23.81
C LYS A 83 8.77 -9.67 -24.80
N THR A 84 9.78 -8.89 -24.45
CA THR A 84 10.97 -8.65 -25.29
C THR A 84 12.11 -9.62 -25.00
N ALA A 85 11.91 -10.55 -24.06
CA ALA A 85 12.90 -11.53 -23.62
C ALA A 85 14.26 -10.90 -23.24
N GLN A 86 14.22 -9.72 -22.62
CA GLN A 86 15.43 -9.03 -22.17
C GLN A 86 16.06 -9.77 -20.99
N ARG A 87 17.39 -9.75 -20.91
CA ARG A 87 18.16 -10.37 -19.82
C ARG A 87 18.19 -9.47 -18.58
N ILE A 88 17.01 -9.03 -18.14
CA ILE A 88 16.84 -8.18 -16.96
C ILE A 88 16.07 -8.97 -15.91
N VAL A 89 16.58 -8.95 -14.68
CA VAL A 89 15.92 -9.56 -13.52
C VAL A 89 15.72 -8.50 -12.45
N VAL A 90 14.48 -8.32 -12.04
CA VAL A 90 14.10 -7.49 -10.90
C VAL A 90 14.30 -8.29 -9.63
N ILE A 91 15.19 -7.83 -8.75
CA ILE A 91 15.48 -8.46 -7.48
C ILE A 91 14.74 -7.71 -6.37
N ILE A 92 13.95 -8.45 -5.58
CA ILE A 92 13.31 -7.95 -4.38
C ILE A 92 14.14 -8.38 -3.15
N PRO A 93 14.78 -7.44 -2.43
CA PRO A 93 15.49 -7.75 -1.19
C PRO A 93 14.59 -8.43 -0.17
N GLY A 94 15.16 -9.35 0.62
CA GLY A 94 14.40 -10.03 1.67
C GLY A 94 13.88 -9.07 2.74
N VAL A 95 14.67 -8.06 3.10
CA VAL A 95 14.26 -7.01 4.05
C VAL A 95 13.03 -6.23 3.59
N VAL A 96 12.90 -5.98 2.28
CA VAL A 96 11.77 -5.27 1.68
C VAL A 96 10.47 -6.06 1.86
N LEU A 97 10.52 -7.38 1.76
CA LEU A 97 9.34 -8.23 2.06
C LEU A 97 8.90 -8.11 3.52
N HIS A 98 9.85 -8.06 4.46
CA HIS A 98 9.54 -7.85 5.88
C HIS A 98 8.94 -6.46 6.15
N GLU A 99 9.46 -5.42 5.48
CA GLU A 99 8.90 -4.08 5.55
C GLU A 99 7.45 -4.07 5.03
N LEU A 100 7.21 -4.65 3.86
CA LEU A 100 5.87 -4.76 3.29
C LEU A 100 4.92 -5.48 4.25
N ASP A 101 5.33 -6.60 4.85
CA ASP A 101 4.48 -7.33 5.81
C ASP A 101 4.15 -6.49 7.04
N GLY A 102 5.12 -5.75 7.58
CA GLY A 102 4.91 -4.79 8.66
C GLY A 102 3.93 -3.68 8.26
N GLN A 103 4.04 -3.17 7.04
CA GLN A 103 3.17 -2.11 6.52
C GLN A 103 1.74 -2.59 6.25
N LYS A 104 1.44 -3.89 6.16
CA LYS A 104 0.05 -4.39 5.97
C LYS A 104 -0.90 -3.94 7.08
N LYS A 105 -0.38 -3.69 8.28
CA LYS A 105 -1.16 -3.20 9.44
C LYS A 105 -1.29 -1.67 9.48
N SER A 106 -0.59 -0.96 8.60
CA SER A 106 -0.69 0.49 8.46
C SER A 106 -2.01 0.87 7.80
N ASP A 107 -2.74 1.82 8.38
CA ASP A 107 -3.97 2.35 7.78
C ASP A 107 -3.70 3.01 6.42
N ARG A 108 -2.56 3.71 6.29
CA ARG A 108 -2.18 4.47 5.09
C ARG A 108 -1.59 3.60 3.99
N LEU A 109 -0.65 2.71 4.37
CA LEU A 109 0.17 1.96 3.41
C LEU A 109 -0.26 0.50 3.26
N GLY A 110 -1.15 0.01 4.14
CA GLY A 110 -1.47 -1.41 4.21
C GLY A 110 -2.13 -1.95 2.96
N TRP A 111 -2.86 -1.13 2.19
CA TRP A 111 -3.38 -1.56 0.90
C TRP A 111 -2.28 -1.77 -0.13
N PHE A 112 -1.40 -0.77 -0.32
CA PHE A 112 -0.25 -0.85 -1.24
C PHE A 112 0.67 -2.02 -0.88
N ALA A 113 0.94 -2.21 0.42
CA ALA A 113 1.76 -3.30 0.89
C ALA A 113 1.16 -4.69 0.61
N ARG A 114 -0.16 -4.85 0.77
CA ARG A 114 -0.86 -6.09 0.39
C ARG A 114 -0.83 -6.33 -1.12
N ARG A 115 -1.07 -5.28 -1.92
CA ARG A 115 -1.04 -5.34 -3.38
C ARG A 115 0.35 -5.72 -3.89
N ALA A 116 1.40 -5.09 -3.38
CA ALA A 116 2.78 -5.40 -3.73
C ALA A 116 3.15 -6.83 -3.34
N SER A 117 2.79 -7.26 -2.12
CA SER A 117 3.03 -8.64 -1.67
C SER A 117 2.33 -9.69 -2.55
N GLY A 118 1.08 -9.42 -2.95
CA GLY A 118 0.32 -10.31 -3.84
C GLY A 118 0.96 -10.42 -5.22
N TRP A 119 1.36 -9.29 -5.81
CA TRP A 119 2.06 -9.27 -7.09
C TRP A 119 3.42 -10.01 -7.04
N ILE A 120 4.20 -9.82 -5.97
CA ILE A 120 5.48 -10.54 -5.80
C ILE A 120 5.23 -12.04 -5.71
N LEU A 121 4.24 -12.48 -4.91
CA LEU A 121 3.89 -13.90 -4.79
C LEU A 121 3.49 -14.50 -6.15
N GLU A 122 2.64 -13.81 -6.90
CA GLU A 122 2.25 -14.21 -8.25
C GLU A 122 3.47 -14.38 -9.16
N LYS A 123 4.38 -13.41 -9.14
CA LYS A 123 5.60 -13.45 -9.97
C LYS A 123 6.62 -14.48 -9.54
N VAL A 124 6.72 -14.81 -8.26
CA VAL A 124 7.58 -15.89 -7.76
C VAL A 124 7.01 -17.26 -8.09
N LYS A 125 5.68 -17.40 -8.14
CA LYS A 125 5.01 -18.64 -8.61
C LYS A 125 5.19 -18.84 -10.12
N ASP A 126 5.21 -17.75 -10.88
CA ASP A 126 5.48 -17.81 -12.32
C ASP A 126 6.90 -18.35 -12.57
N LYS A 127 7.04 -19.24 -13.56
CA LYS A 127 8.34 -19.79 -13.97
C LYS A 127 9.19 -18.78 -14.74
N ARG A 128 8.62 -17.63 -15.11
CA ARG A 128 9.33 -16.54 -15.79
C ARG A 128 10.31 -15.86 -14.84
N LYS A 129 11.55 -15.69 -15.30
CA LYS A 129 12.68 -15.25 -14.47
C LYS A 129 12.82 -13.73 -14.32
N ALA A 130 11.82 -12.93 -14.71
CA ALA A 130 11.95 -11.47 -14.73
C ALA A 130 11.87 -10.84 -13.33
N VAL A 131 11.30 -11.54 -12.35
CA VAL A 131 11.24 -11.11 -10.95
C VAL A 131 11.74 -12.24 -10.06
N ARG A 132 12.56 -11.91 -9.06
CA ARG A 132 13.09 -12.87 -8.11
C ARG A 132 13.22 -12.24 -6.73
N VAL A 133 12.99 -13.03 -5.70
CA VAL A 133 13.21 -12.64 -4.30
C VAL A 133 14.59 -13.14 -3.85
N GLN A 134 15.32 -12.30 -3.11
CA GLN A 134 16.60 -12.65 -2.50
C GLN A 134 16.44 -13.82 -1.51
N THR A 135 17.22 -14.89 -1.67
CA THR A 135 17.26 -15.98 -0.68
C THR A 135 18.05 -15.56 0.57
N GLU A 136 17.87 -16.27 1.69
CA GLU A 136 18.57 -15.94 2.94
C GLU A 136 20.10 -15.89 2.79
N ARG A 137 20.65 -16.77 1.94
CA ARG A 137 22.09 -16.95 1.74
C ARG A 137 22.70 -16.01 0.71
N GLU A 138 21.88 -15.24 0.02
CA GLU A 138 22.31 -14.29 -0.99
C GLU A 138 22.73 -12.97 -0.37
N THR A 139 23.81 -13.00 0.40
CA THR A 139 24.25 -11.89 1.27
C THR A 139 25.78 -11.79 1.29
N CYS A 140 26.31 -10.59 1.53
CA CYS A 140 27.74 -10.40 1.77
C CYS A 140 28.12 -10.58 3.24
N LYS A 141 27.15 -10.82 4.13
CA LYS A 141 27.39 -10.99 5.56
C LYS A 141 28.19 -12.27 5.83
N PRO A 142 29.24 -12.21 6.67
CA PRO A 142 29.98 -13.39 7.15
C PRO A 142 29.12 -14.52 7.75
N SER A 143 27.95 -14.19 8.30
CA SER A 143 26.98 -15.15 8.85
C SER A 143 26.37 -16.07 7.78
N GLY A 144 26.48 -15.73 6.50
CA GLY A 144 25.81 -16.43 5.41
C GLY A 144 24.29 -16.30 5.44
N SER A 145 23.76 -15.37 6.24
CA SER A 145 22.33 -15.05 6.30
C SER A 145 22.13 -13.56 6.54
N TRP A 146 21.35 -12.90 5.68
CA TRP A 146 21.04 -11.48 5.82
C TRP A 146 20.20 -11.19 7.07
N LYS A 147 19.43 -12.18 7.55
CA LYS A 147 18.60 -12.09 8.77
C LYS A 147 19.41 -12.10 10.06
N VAL A 148 20.59 -12.72 10.06
CA VAL A 148 21.41 -12.86 11.28
C VAL A 148 22.18 -11.57 11.53
N ARG A 149 21.89 -10.90 12.65
CA ARG A 149 22.65 -9.74 13.12
C ARG A 149 24.01 -10.18 13.66
N GLN A 150 25.06 -9.43 13.34
CA GLN A 150 26.41 -9.74 13.80
C GLN A 150 26.78 -8.97 15.08
N PRO A 151 27.64 -9.54 15.93
CA PRO A 151 28.18 -8.82 17.08
C PRO A 151 28.90 -7.54 16.62
N GLY A 152 28.48 -6.39 17.14
CA GLY A 152 29.04 -5.09 16.76
C GLY A 152 28.31 -4.36 15.63
N GLU A 153 27.34 -5.00 14.96
CA GLU A 153 26.40 -4.27 14.10
C GLU A 153 25.53 -3.37 14.98
N SER A 154 25.38 -2.11 14.57
CA SER A 154 24.45 -1.20 15.24
C SER A 154 23.06 -1.83 15.26
N ARG A 155 22.33 -1.69 16.37
CA ARG A 155 20.92 -2.07 16.42
C ARG A 155 20.07 -1.28 15.43
N GLU A 156 20.60 -0.14 15.01
CA GLU A 156 20.06 0.79 14.02
C GLU A 156 20.53 0.49 12.60
N ARG A 157 21.23 -0.63 12.36
CA ARG A 157 21.55 -1.11 11.01
C ARG A 157 20.26 -1.09 10.20
N GLY A 158 20.18 -0.10 9.32
CA GLY A 158 18.95 0.28 8.64
C GLY A 158 18.55 -0.79 7.65
N ASN A 159 17.27 -0.83 7.30
CA ASN A 159 16.82 -1.70 6.21
C ASN A 159 17.55 -1.35 4.90
N ASP A 160 17.92 -0.08 4.73
CA ASP A 160 18.80 0.46 3.70
C ASP A 160 20.14 -0.29 3.59
N GLU A 161 20.81 -0.57 4.71
CA GLU A 161 22.07 -1.33 4.70
C GLU A 161 21.89 -2.77 4.21
N LEU A 162 20.72 -3.39 4.48
CA LEU A 162 20.39 -4.72 4.00
C LEU A 162 20.01 -4.72 2.51
N ILE A 163 19.39 -3.64 2.02
CA ILE A 163 19.16 -3.42 0.58
C ILE A 163 20.51 -3.26 -0.13
N LEU A 164 21.45 -2.50 0.43
CA LEU A 164 22.80 -2.36 -0.12
C LEU A 164 23.59 -3.67 -0.06
N ASP A 165 23.46 -4.45 1.01
CA ASP A 165 24.06 -5.80 1.09
C ASP A 165 23.55 -6.72 -0.04
N CYS A 166 22.25 -6.67 -0.33
CA CYS A 166 21.65 -7.36 -1.47
C CYS A 166 22.27 -6.89 -2.79
N CYS A 167 22.36 -5.58 -3.01
CA CYS A 167 22.98 -5.02 -4.23
C CYS A 167 24.44 -5.45 -4.37
N MET A 168 25.23 -5.37 -3.30
CA MET A 168 26.63 -5.79 -3.29
C MET A 168 26.76 -7.27 -3.63
N TYR A 169 25.93 -8.14 -3.06
CA TYR A 169 25.97 -9.57 -3.35
C TYR A 169 25.76 -9.85 -4.84
N PHE A 170 24.73 -9.25 -5.45
CA PHE A 170 24.46 -9.45 -6.88
C PHE A 170 25.49 -8.79 -7.78
N SER A 171 26.10 -7.67 -7.36
CA SER A 171 27.16 -7.00 -8.13
C SER A 171 28.40 -7.87 -8.34
N THR A 172 28.63 -8.88 -7.48
CA THR A 172 29.74 -9.83 -7.66
C THR A 172 29.56 -10.80 -8.82
N LYS A 173 28.32 -10.93 -9.33
CA LYS A 173 27.94 -11.94 -10.34
C LYS A 173 27.30 -11.31 -11.59
N PHE A 174 26.62 -10.19 -11.43
CA PHE A 174 25.78 -9.57 -12.45
C PHE A 174 25.99 -8.07 -12.45
N ARG A 175 25.72 -7.45 -13.61
CA ARG A 175 25.63 -5.99 -13.69
C ARG A 175 24.41 -5.53 -12.87
N THR A 176 24.66 -4.92 -11.72
CA THR A 176 23.62 -4.64 -10.73
C THR A 176 23.38 -3.14 -10.56
N HIS A 177 22.11 -2.77 -10.52
CA HIS A 177 21.64 -1.40 -10.38
C HIS A 177 20.61 -1.31 -9.24
N LEU A 178 20.65 -0.21 -8.48
CA LEU A 178 19.63 0.09 -7.48
C LEU A 178 18.48 0.89 -8.11
N CYS A 179 17.24 0.49 -7.86
CA CYS A 179 16.02 1.22 -8.19
C CYS A 179 15.43 1.81 -6.91
N SER A 180 15.64 3.10 -6.69
CA SER A 180 15.18 3.80 -5.48
C SER A 180 14.85 5.26 -5.77
N ALA A 181 13.85 5.79 -5.07
CA ALA A 181 13.57 7.23 -5.04
C ALA A 181 14.20 7.95 -3.84
N ASP A 182 14.76 7.21 -2.88
CA ASP A 182 15.40 7.79 -1.70
C ASP A 182 16.77 8.37 -2.06
N THR A 183 17.00 9.64 -1.74
CA THR A 183 18.26 10.32 -2.07
C THR A 183 19.43 9.79 -1.24
N ASN A 184 19.21 9.46 0.03
CA ASN A 184 20.26 8.99 0.92
C ASN A 184 20.72 7.60 0.51
N LEU A 185 19.78 6.67 0.31
CA LEU A 185 20.10 5.30 -0.14
C LEU A 185 20.83 5.31 -1.48
N ARG A 186 20.47 6.22 -2.39
CA ARG A 186 21.17 6.40 -3.67
C ARG A 186 22.60 6.91 -3.50
N ILE A 187 22.81 7.94 -2.68
CA ILE A 187 24.16 8.43 -2.37
C ILE A 187 25.01 7.32 -1.78
N GLU A 188 24.46 6.55 -0.82
CA GLU A 188 25.17 5.43 -0.23
C GLU A 188 25.50 4.32 -1.25
N SER A 189 24.57 4.01 -2.16
CA SER A 189 24.82 3.04 -3.23
C SER A 189 25.98 3.46 -4.15
N GLU A 190 26.10 4.75 -4.46
CA GLU A 190 27.18 5.28 -5.29
C GLU A 190 28.55 5.16 -4.60
N THR A 191 28.61 5.32 -3.27
CA THR A 191 29.86 5.06 -2.52
C THR A 191 30.32 3.60 -2.57
N LYS A 192 29.42 2.68 -2.93
CA LYS A 192 29.69 1.25 -3.14
C LYS A 192 29.87 0.89 -4.61
N GLU A 193 30.00 1.89 -5.49
CA GLU A 193 30.12 1.73 -6.94
C GLU A 193 28.87 1.07 -7.57
N ILE A 194 27.72 1.15 -6.89
CA ILE A 194 26.44 0.64 -7.39
C ILE A 194 25.65 1.81 -7.94
N THR A 195 25.53 1.86 -9.25
CA THR A 195 24.73 2.91 -9.91
C THR A 195 23.25 2.77 -9.57
N SER A 196 22.56 3.90 -9.43
CA SER A 196 21.16 3.95 -9.03
C SER A 196 20.28 4.75 -9.99
N ILE A 197 18.99 4.38 -10.05
CA ILE A 197 17.96 5.07 -10.82
C ILE A 197 16.71 5.31 -9.96
N SER A 198 16.16 6.52 -10.07
CA SER A 198 14.80 6.80 -9.62
C SER A 198 13.84 6.61 -10.81
N PRO A 199 12.95 5.61 -10.77
CA PRO A 199 12.10 5.31 -11.91
C PRO A 199 11.08 6.42 -12.14
N LYS A 200 11.07 6.97 -13.35
CA LYS A 200 10.04 7.92 -13.83
C LYS A 200 9.14 7.28 -14.87
N SER A 201 9.69 6.37 -15.67
CA SER A 201 8.94 5.56 -16.62
C SER A 201 9.65 4.21 -16.86
N GLY A 202 8.93 3.25 -17.45
CA GLY A 202 9.53 2.01 -17.95
C GLY A 202 10.61 2.26 -19.00
N ARG A 203 10.41 3.25 -19.89
CA ARG A 203 11.42 3.66 -20.88
C ARG A 203 12.69 4.21 -20.25
N ASP A 204 12.57 4.99 -19.18
CA ASP A 204 13.74 5.52 -18.48
C ASP A 204 14.54 4.40 -17.82
N LEU A 205 13.84 3.40 -17.24
CA LEU A 205 14.49 2.19 -16.73
C LEU A 205 15.22 1.45 -17.86
N THR A 206 14.56 1.19 -18.99
CA THR A 206 15.18 0.47 -20.11
C THR A 206 16.37 1.22 -20.68
N ARG A 207 16.25 2.53 -20.93
CA ARG A 207 17.35 3.37 -21.43
C ARG A 207 18.52 3.35 -20.47
N PHE A 208 18.27 3.44 -19.16
CA PHE A 208 19.32 3.40 -18.15
C PHE A 208 20.04 2.05 -18.10
N LEU A 209 19.29 0.94 -18.16
CA LEU A 209 19.85 -0.40 -18.04
C LEU A 209 20.55 -0.86 -19.32
N LEU A 210 19.93 -0.65 -20.48
CA LEU A 210 20.42 -1.14 -21.77
C LEU A 210 21.27 -0.12 -22.53
N GLY A 211 21.17 1.17 -22.20
CA GLY A 211 21.84 2.25 -22.94
C GLY A 211 21.19 2.61 -24.27
N GLU A 212 20.05 2.01 -24.61
CA GLU A 212 19.36 2.18 -25.89
C GLU A 212 17.92 2.66 -25.71
N ASP A 213 17.47 3.52 -26.63
CA ASP A 213 16.06 3.89 -26.76
C ASP A 213 15.29 2.76 -27.43
N ASN A 214 14.92 1.76 -26.64
CA ASN A 214 14.16 0.64 -27.15
C ASN A 214 12.67 1.01 -27.25
N THR A 215 12.21 1.34 -28.47
CA THR A 215 10.82 1.75 -28.74
C THR A 215 9.81 0.61 -28.56
N SER A 216 10.27 -0.63 -28.37
CA SER A 216 9.40 -1.78 -28.08
C SER A 216 8.78 -1.74 -26.68
N PHE A 217 9.35 -0.95 -25.77
CA PHE A 217 8.74 -0.67 -24.47
C PHE A 217 7.64 0.35 -24.66
N ALA A 218 6.48 0.04 -24.08
CA ALA A 218 5.34 0.94 -24.13
C ALA A 218 5.78 2.33 -23.66
N PRO A 219 5.35 3.42 -24.33
CA PRO A 219 5.49 4.75 -23.75
C PRO A 219 4.93 4.69 -22.34
N ALA A 220 5.51 5.48 -21.43
CA ALA A 220 4.94 5.66 -20.10
C ALA A 220 3.45 5.95 -20.31
N GLU A 221 2.59 4.95 -20.06
CA GLU A 221 1.17 5.23 -19.93
C GLU A 221 1.13 6.25 -18.81
N ALA A 222 0.63 7.46 -19.12
CA ALA A 222 0.85 8.65 -18.32
C ALA A 222 0.20 8.51 -16.94
N ASP A 223 0.82 7.76 -16.02
CA ASP A 223 0.37 7.30 -14.69
C ASP A 223 -1.12 6.94 -14.51
N TYR A 224 -1.91 6.90 -15.58
CA TYR A 224 -3.35 6.71 -15.55
C TYR A 224 -3.92 6.28 -16.90
N THR A 225 -3.81 4.99 -17.18
CA THR A 225 -4.78 4.26 -17.99
C THR A 225 -5.70 3.52 -17.01
N GLY A 226 -7.00 3.81 -17.13
CA GLY A 226 -8.03 3.03 -16.46
C GLY A 226 -7.99 1.56 -16.86
N PRO A 227 -8.75 0.69 -16.21
CA PRO A 227 -8.88 -0.68 -16.68
C PRO A 227 -9.75 -0.67 -17.94
N GLU A 228 -9.11 -0.54 -19.09
CA GLU A 228 -9.62 -1.21 -20.29
C GLU A 228 -9.37 -2.71 -20.08
N SER A 229 -10.47 -3.42 -19.87
CA SER A 229 -10.68 -4.84 -20.13
C SER A 229 -9.46 -5.61 -20.68
N MET A 230 -8.74 -6.31 -19.80
CA MET A 230 -8.12 -7.58 -20.19
C MET A 230 -9.23 -8.62 -20.26
N GLU A 231 -9.90 -8.71 -21.42
CA GLU A 231 -10.55 -9.95 -21.81
C GLU A 231 -9.43 -10.94 -22.11
N VAL A 232 -9.14 -11.81 -21.15
CA VAL A 232 -8.30 -12.98 -21.38
C VAL A 232 -9.18 -13.97 -22.15
N GLU A 233 -8.87 -14.19 -23.43
CA GLU A 233 -9.40 -15.33 -24.17
C GLU A 233 -9.01 -16.60 -23.40
N GLN A 234 -10.00 -17.29 -22.83
CA GLN A 234 -9.83 -18.58 -22.20
C GLN A 234 -9.58 -19.63 -23.29
N ASP A 235 -8.35 -20.15 -23.32
CA ASP A 235 -8.01 -21.36 -24.06
C ASP A 235 -8.36 -22.57 -23.18
N ASP A 236 -9.41 -23.30 -23.59
CA ASP A 236 -10.16 -24.30 -22.83
C ASP A 236 -9.42 -25.64 -22.58
N SER A 237 -8.09 -25.63 -22.42
CA SER A 237 -7.36 -26.90 -22.26
C SER A 237 -6.16 -26.90 -21.32
N MET A 238 -6.31 -26.45 -20.07
CA MET A 238 -5.45 -26.92 -18.97
C MET A 238 -6.26 -27.09 -17.68
N MET A 239 -6.05 -28.22 -16.99
CA MET A 239 -6.62 -28.44 -15.66
C MET A 239 -5.87 -27.58 -14.65
N ASP A 240 -6.38 -26.38 -14.37
CA ASP A 240 -5.81 -25.42 -13.42
C ASP A 240 -6.61 -25.34 -12.12
N VAL A 241 -5.87 -25.22 -11.02
CA VAL A 241 -6.38 -24.84 -9.70
C VAL A 241 -6.46 -23.30 -9.73
N ASP A 242 -7.57 -22.78 -10.21
CA ASP A 242 -7.86 -21.35 -10.30
C ASP A 242 -8.03 -20.73 -8.91
N GLU A 243 -6.93 -20.28 -8.27
CA GLU A 243 -7.03 -19.13 -7.38
C GLU A 243 -7.06 -17.87 -8.25
N GLU A 244 -8.20 -17.60 -8.88
CA GLU A 244 -8.49 -16.32 -9.52
C GLU A 244 -8.15 -15.20 -8.53
N LEU A 245 -7.12 -14.41 -8.84
CA LEU A 245 -6.85 -13.17 -8.12
C LEU A 245 -8.16 -12.37 -8.12
N PRO A 246 -8.69 -11.98 -6.94
CA PRO A 246 -10.02 -11.39 -6.87
C PRO A 246 -10.03 -10.11 -7.70
N LYS A 247 -10.75 -10.16 -8.83
CA LYS A 247 -11.00 -9.00 -9.69
C LYS A 247 -11.58 -7.91 -8.80
N LEU A 248 -10.83 -6.81 -8.63
CA LEU A 248 -11.26 -5.67 -7.82
C LEU A 248 -12.59 -5.19 -8.37
N SER A 249 -13.66 -5.36 -7.59
CA SER A 249 -14.97 -4.90 -8.03
C SER A 249 -14.94 -3.39 -8.18
N ALA A 250 -15.73 -2.85 -9.11
CA ALA A 250 -15.82 -1.39 -9.30
C ALA A 250 -16.22 -0.66 -7.99
N GLN A 251 -16.96 -1.34 -7.11
CA GLN A 251 -17.30 -0.85 -5.78
C GLN A 251 -16.07 -0.76 -4.86
N GLN A 252 -15.21 -1.78 -4.85
CA GLN A 252 -13.95 -1.75 -4.11
C GLN A 252 -13.03 -0.64 -4.65
N ALA A 253 -12.99 -0.42 -5.97
CA ALA A 253 -12.22 0.67 -6.56
C ALA A 253 -12.72 2.05 -6.09
N ALA A 254 -14.04 2.26 -5.99
CA ALA A 254 -14.62 3.49 -5.46
C ALA A 254 -14.26 3.72 -3.98
N ASP A 255 -14.29 2.66 -3.16
CA ASP A 255 -13.92 2.73 -1.75
C ASP A 255 -12.45 3.13 -1.56
N LEU A 256 -11.56 2.52 -2.35
CA LEU A 256 -10.14 2.82 -2.31
C LEU A 256 -9.85 4.25 -2.75
N LEU A 257 -10.47 4.68 -3.85
CA LEU A 257 -10.36 6.07 -4.30
C LEU A 257 -10.84 7.04 -3.21
N HIS A 258 -11.93 6.73 -2.53
CA HIS A 258 -12.44 7.58 -1.45
C HIS A 258 -11.48 7.70 -0.27
N ILE A 259 -10.90 6.58 0.17
CA ILE A 259 -9.91 6.58 1.25
C ILE A 259 -8.71 7.45 0.87
N GLN A 260 -8.20 7.31 -0.35
CA GLN A 260 -7.09 8.14 -0.85
C GLN A 260 -7.44 9.63 -0.83
N VAL A 261 -8.66 9.99 -1.23
CA VAL A 261 -9.15 11.38 -1.21
C VAL A 261 -9.24 11.91 0.21
N ILE A 262 -9.77 11.12 1.16
CA ILE A 262 -9.84 11.48 2.57
C ILE A 262 -8.44 11.80 3.11
N GLU A 263 -7.48 10.88 2.92
CA GLU A 263 -6.14 11.03 3.48
C GLU A 263 -5.37 12.19 2.83
N HIS A 264 -5.43 12.28 1.51
CA HIS A 264 -4.73 13.30 0.75
C HIS A 264 -5.24 14.70 1.12
N PHE A 265 -6.55 14.95 1.04
CA PHE A 265 -7.11 16.26 1.33
C PHE A 265 -7.11 16.61 2.81
N ASN A 266 -7.16 15.64 3.73
CA ASN A 266 -6.95 15.94 5.16
C ASN A 266 -5.57 16.57 5.39
N ARG A 267 -4.52 16.04 4.76
CA ARG A 267 -3.16 16.60 4.87
C ARG A 267 -3.09 18.01 4.27
N ARG A 268 -3.65 18.22 3.07
CA ARG A 268 -3.69 19.55 2.44
C ARG A 268 -4.43 20.58 3.28
N LEU A 269 -5.56 20.20 3.87
CA LEU A 269 -6.32 21.09 4.75
C LEU A 269 -5.52 21.46 6.02
N VAL A 270 -4.77 20.52 6.60
CA VAL A 270 -3.87 20.80 7.73
C VAL A 270 -2.75 21.77 7.34
N GLU A 271 -2.13 21.56 6.18
CA GLU A 271 -1.09 22.47 5.63
C GLU A 271 -1.66 23.88 5.37
N LEU A 272 -2.87 23.96 4.84
CA LEU A 272 -3.57 25.22 4.62
C LEU A 272 -3.89 25.92 5.95
N VAL A 273 -4.42 25.21 6.94
CA VAL A 273 -4.68 25.75 8.29
C VAL A 273 -3.40 26.31 8.91
N GLY A 274 -2.27 25.63 8.79
CA GLY A 274 -0.98 26.12 9.30
C GLY A 274 -0.54 27.44 8.65
N ARG A 275 -0.80 27.63 7.36
CA ARG A 275 -0.50 28.88 6.65
C ARG A 275 -1.46 30.02 7.03
N VAL A 276 -2.73 29.69 7.22
CA VAL A 276 -3.80 30.67 7.52
C VAL A 276 -3.79 31.10 8.98
N GLY A 277 -3.38 30.21 9.88
CA GLY A 277 -3.45 30.38 11.32
C GLY A 277 -2.10 30.37 12.00
N PRO A 278 -1.23 31.37 11.77
CA PRO A 278 0.05 31.45 12.49
C PRO A 278 -0.16 31.53 14.00
N GLU A 279 -1.31 32.04 14.48
CA GLU A 279 -1.63 32.08 15.90
C GLU A 279 -1.80 30.70 16.54
N LEU A 280 -1.91 29.63 15.75
CA LEU A 280 -2.06 28.26 16.25
C LEU A 280 -0.72 27.65 16.70
N GLU A 281 0.42 28.25 16.34
CA GLU A 281 1.75 27.78 16.78
C GLU A 281 2.06 28.17 18.24
N ASP A 282 1.51 29.28 18.73
CA ASP A 282 1.82 29.84 20.06
C ASP A 282 0.98 29.25 21.21
N VAL A 283 -0.10 28.52 20.92
CA VAL A 283 -1.10 28.10 21.92
C VAL A 283 -0.60 26.98 22.86
N ALA A 284 0.56 26.39 22.60
CA ALA A 284 1.06 25.23 23.35
C ALA A 284 1.51 25.53 24.81
N SER A 285 1.39 26.77 25.31
CA SER A 285 2.00 27.16 26.59
C SER A 285 1.10 27.84 27.61
N ASP A 286 -0.14 28.22 27.28
CA ASP A 286 -1.02 28.92 28.24
C ASP A 286 -2.13 28.00 28.77
N GLY A 287 -1.97 27.62 30.05
CA GLY A 287 -2.63 26.47 30.66
C GLY A 287 -4.16 26.53 30.72
N GLY A 288 -4.78 25.43 30.31
CA GLY A 288 -5.85 24.76 31.07
C GLY A 288 -7.13 25.52 31.38
N VAL A 289 -7.53 26.51 30.58
CA VAL A 289 -8.89 27.08 30.73
C VAL A 289 -9.88 26.09 30.14
N THR A 290 -10.74 25.52 31.00
CA THR A 290 -11.84 24.62 30.60
C THR A 290 -12.71 25.30 29.54
N ALA A 291 -12.54 24.91 28.28
CA ALA A 291 -13.29 25.45 27.17
C ALA A 291 -14.79 25.18 27.36
N SER A 292 -15.62 26.20 27.12
CA SER A 292 -17.08 26.09 27.17
C SER A 292 -17.57 24.95 26.26
N GLN A 293 -18.64 24.25 26.66
CA GLN A 293 -19.29 23.24 25.81
C GLN A 293 -19.72 23.78 24.43
N HIS A 294 -19.92 25.10 24.31
CA HIS A 294 -20.27 25.77 23.05
C HIS A 294 -19.07 26.25 22.24
N ALA A 295 -17.85 26.03 22.73
CA ALA A 295 -16.66 26.38 22.01
C ALA A 295 -16.50 25.50 20.76
N PRO A 296 -15.81 26.02 19.73
CA PRO A 296 -15.58 25.33 18.47
C PRO A 296 -14.91 23.98 18.70
N LYS A 297 -15.17 22.98 17.85
CA LYS A 297 -14.58 21.64 18.04
C LYS A 297 -13.06 21.69 18.07
N TRP A 298 -12.45 22.53 17.23
CA TRP A 298 -11.00 22.73 17.18
C TRP A 298 -10.42 23.43 18.42
N LYS A 299 -11.23 24.10 19.25
CA LYS A 299 -10.81 24.67 20.55
C LYS A 299 -10.99 23.70 21.73
N ASN A 300 -11.75 22.63 21.55
CA ASN A 300 -12.14 21.74 22.64
C ASN A 300 -11.11 20.64 22.95
N GLY A 301 -9.89 20.74 22.42
CA GLY A 301 -8.86 19.76 22.67
C GLY A 301 -7.48 20.39 22.77
N ASP A 302 -6.65 19.78 23.60
CA ASP A 302 -5.21 20.02 23.71
C ASP A 302 -4.44 19.46 22.48
N LYS A 303 -5.10 19.47 21.32
CA LYS A 303 -4.61 18.85 20.08
C LYS A 303 -3.99 19.91 19.21
N HIS A 304 -2.70 19.75 18.95
CA HIS A 304 -1.99 20.54 17.96
C HIS A 304 -2.67 20.44 16.59
N TYR A 305 -2.74 21.53 15.81
CA TYR A 305 -3.49 21.59 14.55
C TYR A 305 -3.05 20.54 13.51
N ARG A 306 -1.78 20.10 13.59
CA ARG A 306 -1.24 19.00 12.76
C ARG A 306 -1.95 17.66 12.96
N GLN A 307 -2.69 17.51 14.05
CA GLN A 307 -3.47 16.32 14.38
C GLN A 307 -4.97 16.49 14.10
N TRP A 308 -5.38 17.65 13.59
CA TRP A 308 -6.77 17.92 13.27
C TRP A 308 -7.27 17.03 12.13
N SER A 309 -8.53 16.65 12.25
CA SER A 309 -9.33 16.05 11.19
C SER A 309 -9.76 17.08 10.16
N ALA A 310 -10.18 16.62 8.98
CA ALA A 310 -10.74 17.48 7.93
C ALA A 310 -11.93 18.30 8.47
N ALA A 311 -12.76 17.72 9.33
CA ALA A 311 -13.89 18.43 9.95
C ALA A 311 -13.44 19.60 10.84
N GLU A 312 -12.38 19.43 11.64
CA GLU A 312 -11.81 20.48 12.48
C GLU A 312 -11.14 21.56 11.63
N CYS A 313 -10.41 21.17 10.59
CA CYS A 313 -9.79 22.11 9.64
C CYS A 313 -10.85 22.96 8.94
N LEU A 314 -11.91 22.33 8.43
CA LEU A 314 -13.00 23.02 7.75
C LEU A 314 -13.79 23.94 8.69
N ASP A 315 -14.07 23.56 9.94
CA ASP A 315 -14.70 24.44 10.93
C ASP A 315 -13.82 25.67 11.24
N TYR A 316 -12.50 25.50 11.33
CA TYR A 316 -11.58 26.62 11.52
C TYR A 316 -11.57 27.55 10.29
N LEU A 317 -11.41 26.99 9.08
CA LEU A 317 -11.38 27.76 7.84
C LEU A 317 -12.70 28.50 7.60
N ASP A 318 -13.86 27.88 7.87
CA ASP A 318 -15.19 28.50 7.69
C ASP A 318 -15.37 29.75 8.55
N ARG A 319 -14.76 29.76 9.76
CA ARG A 319 -14.82 30.92 10.66
C ARG A 319 -13.94 32.06 10.21
N LYS A 320 -12.81 31.76 9.56
CA LYS A 320 -11.92 32.77 9.00
C LYS A 320 -12.49 33.34 7.71
N ARG A 321 -13.02 32.48 6.84
CA ARG A 321 -13.66 32.84 5.58
C ARG A 321 -14.83 31.90 5.34
N ARG A 322 -16.05 32.45 5.34
CA ARG A 322 -17.29 31.67 5.21
C ARG A 322 -17.31 30.90 3.89
N MET A 323 -17.36 29.57 3.99
CA MET A 323 -17.32 28.67 2.85
C MET A 323 -18.73 28.38 2.33
N LYS A 324 -18.81 28.08 1.03
CA LYS A 324 -20.04 27.61 0.41
C LYS A 324 -20.39 26.22 0.91
N LYS A 325 -21.61 26.03 1.41
CA LYS A 325 -22.10 24.72 1.86
C LYS A 325 -22.34 23.80 0.66
N THR A 326 -21.89 22.57 0.75
CA THR A 326 -22.10 21.51 -0.23
C THR A 326 -23.02 20.42 0.29
N TYR A 327 -23.56 19.61 -0.63
CA TYR A 327 -24.31 18.40 -0.30
C TYR A 327 -23.73 17.21 -1.07
N PRO A 328 -23.06 16.24 -0.42
CA PRO A 328 -22.83 16.15 1.02
C PRO A 328 -21.92 17.26 1.55
N ARG A 329 -21.98 17.49 2.86
CA ARG A 329 -21.03 18.40 3.51
C ARG A 329 -19.62 17.79 3.43
N LEU A 330 -18.62 18.65 3.17
CA LEU A 330 -17.23 18.21 3.06
C LEU A 330 -16.70 17.49 4.28
N ASP A 331 -17.11 17.91 5.49
CA ASP A 331 -16.69 17.29 6.73
C ASP A 331 -17.20 15.84 6.85
N VAL A 332 -18.41 15.56 6.35
CA VAL A 332 -18.98 14.21 6.30
C VAL A 332 -18.33 13.38 5.20
N PHE A 333 -18.13 13.97 4.01
CA PHE A 333 -17.47 13.30 2.90
C PHE A 333 -16.05 12.88 3.26
N LEU A 334 -15.28 13.76 3.90
CA LEU A 334 -13.90 13.52 4.32
C LEU A 334 -13.77 12.81 5.68
N THR A 335 -14.86 12.24 6.21
CA THR A 335 -14.81 11.50 7.47
C THR A 335 -14.07 10.17 7.27
N LYS A 336 -13.05 9.92 8.09
CA LYS A 336 -12.25 8.68 8.04
C LYS A 336 -13.11 7.43 8.22
N PRO A 337 -12.76 6.30 7.57
CA PRO A 337 -13.42 5.02 7.80
C PRO A 337 -13.54 4.71 9.30
N TYR A 338 -14.63 4.05 9.69
CA TYR A 338 -14.94 3.64 11.07
C TYR A 338 -15.27 4.77 12.06
N ALA A 339 -15.19 6.05 11.65
CA ALA A 339 -15.70 7.14 12.48
C ALA A 339 -17.23 7.26 12.35
N ASN A 340 -17.87 7.86 13.36
CA ASN A 340 -19.32 8.07 13.34
C ASN A 340 -19.72 8.98 12.16
N GLY A 341 -20.57 8.45 11.27
CA GLY A 341 -21.01 9.15 10.06
C GLY A 341 -20.11 8.94 8.83
N ALA A 342 -19.06 8.11 8.94
CA ALA A 342 -18.26 7.70 7.80
C ALA A 342 -19.09 6.90 6.81
N ARG A 343 -18.88 7.13 5.51
CA ARG A 343 -19.48 6.35 4.44
C ARG A 343 -18.41 5.85 3.48
N PRO A 344 -18.45 4.57 3.07
CA PRO A 344 -17.53 4.03 2.08
C PRO A 344 -17.74 4.73 0.72
N GLY A 345 -16.71 4.70 -0.14
CA GLY A 345 -16.72 5.36 -1.45
C GLY A 345 -17.89 4.94 -2.35
N ARG A 346 -18.23 3.65 -2.33
CA ARG A 346 -19.33 3.04 -3.08
C ARG A 346 -20.72 3.52 -2.68
N GLU A 347 -20.86 4.09 -1.48
CA GLU A 347 -22.14 4.64 -1.01
C GLU A 347 -22.40 6.07 -1.49
N TRP A 348 -21.39 6.74 -2.04
CA TRP A 348 -21.53 8.07 -2.60
C TRP A 348 -21.96 7.99 -4.06
N SER A 349 -23.06 8.67 -4.39
CA SER A 349 -23.46 8.85 -5.78
C SER A 349 -22.41 9.67 -6.54
N TYR A 350 -22.42 9.55 -7.87
CA TYR A 350 -21.56 10.38 -8.74
C TYR A 350 -21.77 11.89 -8.50
N GLU A 351 -23.01 12.29 -8.26
CA GLU A 351 -23.39 13.67 -7.95
C GLU A 351 -22.85 14.11 -6.59
N ALA A 352 -22.92 13.24 -5.58
CA ALA A 352 -22.35 13.51 -4.26
C ALA A 352 -20.83 13.71 -4.33
N TRP A 353 -20.14 12.85 -5.08
CA TRP A 353 -18.72 13.01 -5.39
C TRP A 353 -18.44 14.34 -6.10
N SER A 354 -19.24 14.69 -7.11
CA SER A 354 -19.06 15.93 -7.86
C SER A 354 -19.27 17.18 -7.02
N SER A 355 -20.30 17.16 -6.17
CA SER A 355 -20.61 18.23 -5.23
C SER A 355 -19.51 18.38 -4.17
N ALA A 356 -18.99 17.27 -3.62
CA ALA A 356 -17.89 17.31 -2.66
C ALA A 356 -16.58 17.82 -3.29
N LEU A 357 -16.20 17.35 -4.48
CA LEU A 357 -15.01 17.87 -5.16
C LEU A 357 -15.17 19.34 -5.57
N GLY A 358 -16.37 19.76 -5.95
CA GLY A 358 -16.68 21.18 -6.18
C GLY A 358 -16.57 22.03 -4.91
N GLY A 359 -16.92 21.46 -3.75
CA GLY A 359 -16.69 22.11 -2.46
C GLY A 359 -15.20 22.28 -2.15
N LEU A 360 -14.40 21.23 -2.33
CA LEU A 360 -12.95 21.31 -2.17
C LEU A 360 -12.31 22.31 -3.14
N GLN A 361 -12.80 22.38 -4.38
CA GLN A 361 -12.36 23.39 -5.35
C GLN A 361 -12.66 24.80 -4.85
N ALA A 362 -13.86 25.04 -4.32
CA ALA A 362 -14.21 26.33 -3.73
C ALA A 362 -13.31 26.68 -2.55
N VAL A 363 -12.89 25.71 -1.72
CA VAL A 363 -11.90 25.94 -0.66
C VAL A 363 -10.55 26.37 -1.26
N GLY A 364 -10.07 25.66 -2.29
CA GLY A 364 -8.83 26.02 -2.97
C GLY A 364 -8.87 27.43 -3.57
N GLU A 365 -9.96 27.79 -4.23
CA GLU A 365 -10.18 29.12 -4.82
C GLU A 365 -10.29 30.22 -3.75
N ASP A 366 -11.04 29.97 -2.67
CA ASP A 366 -11.22 30.92 -1.58
C ASP A 366 -9.90 31.21 -0.84
N TRP A 367 -8.96 30.28 -0.81
CA TRP A 367 -7.68 30.45 -0.15
C TRP A 367 -6.50 30.65 -1.09
N ASN A 368 -6.77 30.74 -2.40
CA ASN A 368 -5.75 30.79 -3.45
C ASN A 368 -4.68 29.70 -3.30
N ASP A 369 -5.13 28.48 -3.00
CA ASP A 369 -4.27 27.32 -2.78
C ASP A 369 -4.11 26.53 -4.08
N GLU A 370 -3.05 26.87 -4.83
CA GLU A 370 -2.72 26.21 -6.10
C GLU A 370 -2.48 24.70 -5.95
N SER A 371 -2.03 24.23 -4.77
CA SER A 371 -1.78 22.81 -4.54
C SER A 371 -3.09 22.02 -4.50
N ILE A 372 -4.08 22.51 -3.75
CA ILE A 372 -5.43 21.90 -3.69
C ILE A 372 -6.07 21.89 -5.07
N LEU A 373 -5.92 22.98 -5.84
CA LEU A 373 -6.49 23.09 -7.18
C LEU A 373 -5.84 22.12 -8.17
N GLY A 374 -4.51 22.01 -8.17
CA GLY A 374 -3.78 21.06 -9.00
C GLY A 374 -4.17 19.61 -8.69
N ASP A 375 -4.22 19.25 -7.40
CA ASP A 375 -4.57 17.90 -6.95
C ASP A 375 -6.02 17.53 -7.33
N LEU A 376 -6.96 18.50 -7.34
CA LEU A 376 -8.34 18.28 -7.74
C LEU A 376 -8.52 18.03 -9.23
N ASP A 377 -7.75 18.72 -10.08
CA ASP A 377 -7.83 18.53 -11.53
C ASP A 377 -7.31 17.15 -11.94
N GLU A 378 -6.30 16.64 -11.23
CA GLU A 378 -5.88 15.25 -11.37
C GLU A 378 -6.98 14.27 -10.94
N LEU A 379 -7.54 14.47 -9.75
CA LEU A 379 -8.57 13.58 -9.19
C LEU A 379 -9.85 13.52 -10.04
N LYS A 380 -10.24 14.63 -10.69
CA LYS A 380 -11.40 14.66 -11.60
C LYS A 380 -11.25 13.63 -12.73
N ARG A 381 -10.04 13.42 -13.25
CA ARG A 381 -9.75 12.41 -14.28
C ARG A 381 -9.93 10.99 -13.71
N HIS A 382 -9.37 10.75 -12.53
CA HIS A 382 -9.43 9.44 -11.84
C HIS A 382 -10.86 9.01 -11.52
N ARG A 383 -11.68 9.96 -11.03
CA ARG A 383 -13.08 9.72 -10.74
C ARG A 383 -13.87 9.31 -11.98
N GLN A 384 -13.65 9.96 -13.12
CA GLN A 384 -14.38 9.63 -14.36
C GLN A 384 -14.13 8.19 -14.79
N VAL A 385 -12.91 7.70 -14.63
CA VAL A 385 -12.54 6.31 -14.92
C VAL A 385 -13.26 5.35 -13.99
N VAL A 386 -13.15 5.55 -12.66
CA VAL A 386 -13.75 4.63 -11.68
C VAL A 386 -15.26 4.53 -11.83
N PHE A 387 -15.95 5.64 -12.07
CA PHE A 387 -17.41 5.63 -12.23
C PHE A 387 -17.91 5.10 -13.58
N ARG A 388 -17.06 5.06 -14.62
CA ARG A 388 -17.39 4.35 -15.86
C ARG A 388 -17.45 2.84 -15.65
N LEU A 389 -16.69 2.30 -14.69
CA LEU A 389 -16.66 0.86 -14.38
C LEU A 389 -17.84 0.39 -13.52
N ILE A 390 -18.53 1.33 -12.86
CA ILE A 390 -19.67 1.04 -11.98
C ILE A 390 -20.98 1.00 -12.79
N ARG A 391 -21.00 1.62 -13.97
CA ARG A 391 -22.12 1.56 -14.92
C ARG A 391 -21.97 0.36 -15.83
#